data_AF-A0A812URE4-F1
#
_entry.id   AF-A0A812URE4-F1
#
_cell.length_a   1.000
_cell.length_b   1.000
_cell.length_c   1.000
_cell.angle_alpha   90.00
_cell.angle_beta   90.00
_cell.angle_gamma   90.00
#
_symmetry.space_group_name_H-M   'P 1'
#
loop_
_entity.id
_entity.type
_entity.pdbx_description
1 polymer ?
#
loop_
_entity_poly.entity_id
_entity_poly.type
_entity_poly.pdbx_seq_one_letter_code
_entity_poly.pdbx_strand_id
1 'polypeptide(L)'
;MYSYHSQTFSEVYRYWDSQNIWNGSASKCIKETTTPWQGSLEQIAGMLRCHGAEAASVEASKSDLDQFRQTLVQAFSSSQLRFVGLNFDRKVLGQIGAGHHSPIGAYDQQSDRVLVMDVARYKYPPFWAALKEVFQAMNSTEQEYFSTPRGYLVAWVPAASSATVVV
;
A
#
# COMPACT_ATOMS: atom_id res chain seq x y z
N MET A 1 -25.44 39.87 -11.86
CA MET A 1 -25.04 39.15 -10.64
C MET A 1 -24.71 37.73 -11.08
N TYR A 2 -23.43 37.43 -11.30
CA TYR A 2 -23.01 36.10 -11.75
C TYR A 2 -23.10 35.13 -10.57
N SER A 3 -24.06 34.20 -10.64
CA SER A 3 -24.13 33.05 -9.74
C SER A 3 -22.97 32.12 -10.09
N TYR A 4 -21.89 32.15 -9.31
CA TYR A 4 -20.90 31.09 -9.33
C TYR A 4 -21.55 29.84 -8.74
N HIS A 5 -21.91 28.90 -9.61
CA HIS A 5 -22.37 27.58 -9.20
C HIS A 5 -21.37 26.95 -8.23
N SER A 6 -21.83 26.70 -7.01
CA SER A 6 -21.07 26.18 -5.87
C SER A 6 -20.84 24.68 -5.99
N GLN A 7 -20.19 24.23 -7.06
CA GLN A 7 -19.70 22.86 -7.08
C GLN A 7 -18.51 22.74 -6.14
N THR A 8 -18.59 21.81 -5.21
CA THR A 8 -17.50 21.39 -4.34
C THR A 8 -16.38 20.79 -5.18
N PHE A 9 -15.14 20.87 -4.70
CA PHE A 9 -13.98 20.33 -5.42
C PHE A 9 -14.14 18.84 -5.79
N SER A 10 -14.80 18.06 -4.93
CA SER A 10 -15.16 16.66 -5.14
C SER A 10 -16.22 16.41 -6.22
N GLU A 11 -17.02 17.41 -6.57
CA GLU A 11 -18.00 17.30 -7.67
C GLU A 11 -17.34 17.52 -9.04
N VAL A 12 -16.23 18.25 -9.07
CA VAL A 12 -15.50 18.59 -10.31
C VAL A 12 -14.37 17.62 -10.59
N TYR A 13 -13.64 17.18 -9.56
CA TYR A 13 -12.45 16.35 -9.69
C TYR A 13 -12.65 14.97 -9.09
N ARG A 14 -12.24 13.95 -9.86
CA ARG A 14 -12.16 12.57 -9.36
C ARG A 14 -10.81 12.36 -8.69
N TYR A 15 -10.82 12.12 -7.38
CA TYR A 15 -9.63 11.80 -6.59
C TYR A 15 -10.00 10.86 -5.45
N TRP A 16 -8.99 10.20 -4.89
CA TRP A 16 -9.15 9.35 -3.70
C TRP A 16 -8.73 10.10 -2.44
N ASP A 17 -9.50 9.92 -1.37
CA ASP A 17 -9.16 10.32 -0.01
C ASP A 17 -9.52 9.21 0.99
N SER A 18 -9.18 9.42 2.26
CA SER A 18 -9.40 8.41 3.30
C SER A 18 -10.87 8.14 3.62
N GLN A 19 -11.79 8.98 3.17
CA GLN A 19 -13.23 8.86 3.40
C GLN A 19 -13.95 8.26 2.19
N ASN A 20 -13.59 8.68 0.98
CA ASN A 20 -14.28 8.28 -0.24
C ASN A 20 -13.84 6.91 -0.79
N ILE A 21 -12.67 6.42 -0.37
CA ILE A 21 -12.15 5.10 -0.76
C ILE A 21 -13.08 3.95 -0.35
N TRP A 22 -13.98 4.17 0.60
CA TRP A 22 -14.92 3.15 1.10
C TRP A 22 -16.26 3.12 0.36
N ASN A 23 -16.52 4.12 -0.50
CA ASN A 23 -17.85 4.42 -1.02
C ASN A 23 -18.02 4.03 -2.50
N GLY A 24 -19.22 4.30 -3.04
CA GLY A 24 -19.54 4.10 -4.45
C GLY A 24 -19.78 2.64 -4.81
N SER A 25 -19.53 2.30 -6.09
CA SER A 25 -19.80 0.96 -6.64
C SER A 25 -18.98 -0.15 -5.98
N ALA A 26 -17.81 0.17 -5.40
CA ALA A 26 -16.95 -0.79 -4.72
C ALA A 26 -17.36 -1.09 -3.27
N SER A 27 -18.25 -0.29 -2.67
CA SER A 27 -18.55 -0.34 -1.22
C SER A 27 -18.97 -1.71 -0.71
N LYS A 28 -19.79 -2.46 -1.45
CA LYS A 28 -20.18 -3.83 -1.10
C LYS A 28 -18.97 -4.78 -1.07
N CYS A 29 -18.15 -4.76 -2.12
CA CYS A 29 -16.93 -5.57 -2.22
C CYS A 29 -15.96 -5.24 -1.09
N ILE A 30 -15.74 -3.95 -0.80
CA ILE A 30 -14.84 -3.51 0.27
C ILE A 30 -15.36 -4.02 1.61
N LYS A 31 -16.64 -3.82 1.91
CA LYS A 31 -17.23 -4.30 3.16
C LYS A 31 -17.07 -5.82 3.32
N GLU A 32 -17.31 -6.59 2.27
CA GLU A 32 -17.15 -8.05 2.29
C GLU A 32 -15.69 -8.47 2.51
N THR A 33 -14.72 -7.82 1.84
CA THR A 33 -13.30 -8.19 1.96
C THR A 33 -12.64 -7.69 3.24
N THR A 34 -13.20 -6.67 3.89
CA THR A 34 -12.57 -6.04 5.06
C THR A 34 -13.30 -6.27 6.38
N THR A 35 -14.34 -7.11 6.44
CA THR A 35 -15.10 -7.37 7.68
C THR A 35 -14.71 -8.72 8.30
N PRO A 36 -14.36 -8.78 9.61
CA PRO A 36 -14.06 -7.65 10.50
C PRO A 36 -12.73 -6.97 10.10
N TRP A 37 -12.60 -5.66 10.33
CA TRP A 37 -11.35 -4.97 10.03
C TRP A 37 -10.26 -5.41 11.00
N GLN A 38 -9.20 -6.01 10.46
CA GLN A 38 -8.02 -6.48 11.19
C GLN A 38 -6.73 -5.80 10.72
N GLY A 39 -6.84 -4.78 9.86
CA GLY A 39 -5.68 -4.05 9.34
C GLY A 39 -4.68 -4.93 8.58
N SER A 40 -5.10 -6.04 7.98
CA SER A 40 -4.15 -6.93 7.29
C SER A 40 -3.75 -6.39 5.92
N LEU A 41 -2.58 -6.81 5.43
CA LEU A 41 -2.18 -6.54 4.04
C LEU A 41 -3.18 -7.10 3.03
N GLU A 42 -3.78 -8.26 3.33
CA GLU A 42 -4.76 -8.89 2.45
C GLU A 42 -6.06 -8.07 2.38
N GLN A 43 -6.47 -7.44 3.47
CA GLN A 43 -7.62 -6.53 3.46
C GLN A 43 -7.34 -5.29 2.62
N ILE A 44 -6.13 -4.73 2.70
CA ILE A 44 -5.71 -3.61 1.84
C ILE A 44 -5.64 -4.05 0.37
N ALA A 45 -5.06 -5.21 0.08
CA ALA A 45 -5.01 -5.75 -1.28
C ALA A 45 -6.42 -6.06 -1.84
N GLY A 46 -7.32 -6.60 -1.03
CA GLY A 46 -8.73 -6.78 -1.36
C GLY A 46 -9.43 -5.45 -1.69
N MET A 47 -9.22 -4.43 -0.86
CA MET A 47 -9.76 -3.09 -1.12
C MET A 47 -9.25 -2.51 -2.44
N LEU A 48 -7.96 -2.66 -2.76
CA LEU A 48 -7.39 -2.24 -4.04
C LEU A 48 -8.00 -2.99 -5.24
N ARG A 49 -8.22 -4.31 -5.09
CA ARG A 49 -8.91 -5.13 -6.10
C ARG A 49 -10.35 -4.72 -6.30
N CYS A 50 -11.08 -4.36 -5.25
CA CYS A 50 -12.44 -3.83 -5.36
C CYS A 50 -12.51 -2.53 -6.18
N HIS A 51 -11.41 -1.78 -6.25
CA HIS A 51 -11.26 -0.58 -7.08
C HIS A 51 -10.67 -0.84 -8.47
N GLY A 52 -10.52 -2.12 -8.86
CA GLY A 52 -10.09 -2.52 -10.20
C GLY A 52 -8.57 -2.54 -10.41
N ALA A 53 -7.77 -2.35 -9.36
CA ALA A 53 -6.34 -2.63 -9.42
C ALA A 53 -6.08 -4.14 -9.31
N GLU A 54 -4.95 -4.60 -9.82
CA GLU A 54 -4.39 -5.88 -9.40
C GLU A 54 -3.60 -5.66 -8.12
N ALA A 55 -3.72 -6.57 -7.16
CA ALA A 55 -2.94 -6.50 -5.92
C ALA A 55 -2.71 -7.88 -5.31
N ALA A 56 -1.51 -8.10 -4.78
CA ALA A 56 -1.13 -9.30 -4.06
C ALA A 56 -0.40 -8.92 -2.76
N SER A 57 -0.70 -9.65 -1.69
CA SER A 57 0.02 -9.56 -0.42
C SER A 57 1.06 -10.69 -0.33
N VAL A 58 2.21 -10.40 0.28
CA VAL A 58 3.27 -11.36 0.56
C VAL A 58 3.61 -11.29 2.04
N GLU A 59 3.42 -12.40 2.74
CA GLU A 59 3.84 -12.54 4.13
C GLU A 59 5.37 -12.67 4.20
N ALA A 60 6.02 -11.84 5.03
CA ALA A 60 7.48 -11.87 5.14
C ALA A 60 8.00 -13.22 5.65
N SER A 61 7.23 -13.92 6.50
CA SER A 61 7.58 -15.25 7.03
C SER A 61 7.52 -16.36 5.98
N LYS A 62 6.89 -16.12 4.82
CA LYS A 62 6.78 -17.06 3.69
C LYS A 62 7.62 -16.61 2.49
N SER A 63 8.52 -15.65 2.71
CA SER A 63 9.39 -15.05 1.70
C SER A 63 10.79 -14.83 2.28
N ASP A 64 11.66 -14.20 1.53
CA ASP A 64 13.01 -13.84 1.96
C ASP A 64 13.40 -12.43 1.48
N LEU A 65 14.54 -11.96 1.99
CA LEU A 65 15.08 -10.64 1.69
C LEU A 65 15.37 -10.46 0.19
N ASP A 66 15.80 -11.53 -0.49
CA ASP A 66 16.19 -11.45 -1.90
C ASP A 66 14.96 -11.36 -2.80
N GLN A 67 13.89 -12.09 -2.50
CA GLN A 67 12.60 -11.96 -3.17
C GLN A 67 11.99 -10.57 -2.95
N PHE A 68 12.10 -10.03 -1.74
CA PHE A 68 11.67 -8.65 -1.47
C PHE A 68 12.49 -7.65 -2.30
N ARG A 69 13.81 -7.80 -2.35
CA ARG A 69 14.69 -6.96 -3.17
C ARG A 69 14.32 -7.01 -4.65
N GLN A 70 14.13 -8.20 -5.20
CA GLN A 70 13.72 -8.39 -6.60
C GLN A 70 12.36 -7.74 -6.89
N THR A 71 11.43 -7.82 -5.94
CA THR A 71 10.13 -7.16 -6.04
C THR A 71 10.28 -5.65 -6.18
N LEU A 72 11.17 -5.02 -5.38
CA LEU A 72 11.43 -3.58 -5.47
C LEU A 72 12.09 -3.20 -6.78
N VAL A 73 13.09 -3.97 -7.23
CA VAL A 73 13.73 -3.74 -8.54
C VAL A 73 12.66 -3.75 -9.63
N GLN A 74 11.81 -4.78 -9.68
CA GLN A 74 10.72 -4.85 -10.66
C GLN A 74 9.72 -3.69 -10.53
N ALA A 75 9.41 -3.27 -9.31
CA ALA A 75 8.44 -2.21 -9.08
C ALA A 75 8.93 -0.83 -9.54
N PHE A 76 10.22 -0.54 -9.34
CA PHE A 76 10.81 0.78 -9.60
C PHE A 76 11.57 0.86 -10.93
N SER A 77 11.84 -0.26 -11.61
CA SER A 77 12.52 -0.27 -12.93
C SER A 77 11.59 -0.61 -14.11
N SER A 78 10.34 -0.99 -13.85
CA SER A 78 9.38 -1.34 -14.90
C SER A 78 8.69 -0.11 -15.50
N SER A 79 8.31 -0.19 -16.77
CA SER A 79 7.44 0.80 -17.42
C SER A 79 5.99 0.72 -16.91
N GLN A 80 5.59 -0.42 -16.35
CA GLN A 80 4.31 -0.56 -15.68
C GLN A 80 4.42 0.01 -14.26
N LEU A 81 3.57 0.98 -13.94
CA LEU A 81 3.50 1.56 -12.62
C LEU A 81 3.06 0.50 -11.59
N ARG A 82 3.96 0.20 -10.65
CA ARG A 82 3.72 -0.69 -9.52
C ARG A 82 3.90 0.08 -8.22
N PHE A 83 3.03 -0.21 -7.26
CA PHE A 83 3.08 0.35 -5.91
C PHE A 83 3.45 -0.75 -4.93
N VAL A 84 4.32 -0.44 -3.98
CA VAL A 84 4.68 -1.35 -2.90
C VAL A 84 4.29 -0.73 -1.56
N GLY A 85 3.43 -1.43 -0.83
CA GLY A 85 3.00 -1.07 0.52
C GLY A 85 3.59 -2.01 1.55
N LEU A 86 3.96 -1.48 2.71
CA LEU A 86 4.50 -2.24 3.83
C LEU A 86 3.44 -2.47 4.92
N ASN A 87 3.60 -3.57 5.67
CA ASN A 87 3.12 -3.73 7.03
C ASN A 87 4.30 -4.18 7.89
N PHE A 88 4.78 -3.33 8.79
CA PHE A 88 6.01 -3.56 9.56
C PHE A 88 5.83 -3.19 11.03
N ASP A 89 6.66 -3.79 11.89
CA ASP A 89 6.74 -3.45 13.30
C ASP A 89 7.68 -2.26 13.52
N ARG A 90 7.15 -1.14 14.01
CA ARG A 90 7.93 0.06 14.30
C ARG A 90 9.04 -0.19 15.32
N LYS A 91 8.85 -1.09 16.28
CA LYS A 91 9.83 -1.33 17.36
C LYS A 91 11.15 -1.86 16.82
N VAL A 92 11.08 -2.70 15.78
CA VAL A 92 12.28 -3.25 15.12
C VAL A 92 13.11 -2.17 14.43
N LEU A 93 12.48 -1.06 14.01
CA LEU A 93 13.16 0.11 13.43
C LEU A 93 13.50 1.19 14.46
N GLY A 94 13.41 0.88 15.76
CA GLY A 94 13.66 1.85 16.84
C GLY A 94 12.61 2.97 16.92
N GLN A 95 11.43 2.77 16.33
CA GLN A 95 10.35 3.75 16.33
C GLN A 95 9.30 3.41 17.40
N ILE A 96 8.59 4.44 17.86
CA ILE A 96 7.54 4.32 18.87
C ILE A 96 6.26 3.80 18.22
N GLY A 97 5.61 2.84 18.85
CA GLY A 97 4.34 2.26 18.41
C GLY A 97 4.51 0.79 18.02
N ALA A 98 3.46 0.22 17.43
CA ALA A 98 3.40 -1.19 17.03
C ALA A 98 3.39 -1.32 15.50
N GLY A 99 2.58 -2.25 14.96
CA GLY A 99 2.38 -2.44 13.53
C GLY A 99 1.97 -1.14 12.82
N HIS A 100 2.52 -0.92 11.62
CA HIS A 100 2.26 0.26 10.81
C HIS A 100 2.28 -0.06 9.32
N HIS A 101 1.47 0.68 8.55
CA HIS A 101 1.44 0.59 7.10
C HIS A 101 1.96 1.88 6.47
N SER A 102 2.79 1.76 5.45
CA SER A 102 3.23 2.91 4.63
C SER A 102 3.73 2.44 3.26
N PRO A 103 3.60 3.26 2.21
CA PRO A 103 4.17 2.95 0.91
C PRO A 103 5.69 3.15 0.89
N ILE A 104 6.35 2.46 -0.04
CA ILE A 104 7.74 2.71 -0.41
C ILE A 104 7.75 3.75 -1.53
N GLY A 105 8.52 4.82 -1.34
CA GLY A 105 8.69 5.88 -2.34
C GLY A 105 9.85 5.65 -3.31
N ALA A 106 10.90 4.94 -2.87
CA ALA A 106 12.07 4.64 -3.68
C ALA A 106 12.86 3.45 -3.11
N TYR A 107 13.64 2.80 -3.98
CA TYR A 107 14.67 1.84 -3.62
C TYR A 107 16.01 2.32 -4.19
N ASP A 108 17.02 2.47 -3.33
CA ASP A 108 18.39 2.76 -3.73
C ASP A 108 19.22 1.48 -3.69
N GLN A 109 19.56 0.97 -4.88
CA GLN A 109 20.26 -0.30 -5.04
C GLN A 109 21.73 -0.22 -4.57
N GLN A 110 22.37 0.95 -4.63
CA GLN A 110 23.77 1.10 -4.25
C GLN A 110 23.97 0.97 -2.74
N SER A 111 23.09 1.59 -1.93
CA SER A 111 23.15 1.51 -0.47
C SER A 111 22.27 0.40 0.13
N ASP A 112 21.52 -0.34 -0.71
CA ASP A 112 20.50 -1.33 -0.32
C ASP A 112 19.50 -0.76 0.71
N ARG A 113 18.95 0.42 0.40
CA ARG A 113 18.02 1.15 1.27
C ARG A 113 16.70 1.46 0.57
N VAL A 114 15.64 1.56 1.36
CA VAL A 114 14.32 1.98 0.89
C VAL A 114 13.88 3.27 1.57
N LEU A 115 13.21 4.13 0.81
CA LEU A 115 12.52 5.30 1.34
C LEU A 115 11.11 4.90 1.74
N VAL A 116 10.84 4.84 3.04
CA VAL A 116 9.50 4.61 3.59
C VAL A 116 8.78 5.95 3.70
N MET A 117 7.67 6.09 2.98
CA MET A 117 6.84 7.31 2.96
C MET A 117 5.83 7.27 4.11
N ASP A 118 6.30 7.50 5.34
CA ASP A 118 5.48 7.33 6.54
C ASP A 118 4.20 8.19 6.52
N VAL A 119 3.04 7.52 6.53
CA VAL A 119 1.73 8.19 6.50
C VAL A 119 1.35 8.82 7.86
N ALA A 120 2.01 8.44 8.96
CA ALA A 120 1.85 9.09 10.27
C ALA A 120 2.70 10.38 10.34
N ARG A 121 2.44 11.31 9.42
CA ARG A 121 3.22 12.54 9.21
C ARG A 121 3.29 13.46 10.42
N TYR A 122 2.35 13.32 11.36
CA TYR A 122 2.36 14.05 12.63
C TYR A 122 3.43 13.52 13.61
N LYS A 123 4.04 12.36 13.33
CA LYS A 123 4.96 11.64 14.21
C LYS A 123 6.33 11.44 13.59
N TYR A 124 6.39 11.04 12.32
CA TYR A 124 7.64 10.75 11.62
C TYR A 124 7.65 11.35 10.21
N PRO A 125 8.78 11.92 9.74
CA PRO A 125 8.97 12.22 8.34
C PRO A 125 9.18 10.92 7.53
N PRO A 126 9.11 10.98 6.19
CA PRO A 126 9.68 9.92 5.36
C PRO A 126 11.13 9.64 5.75
N PHE A 127 11.53 8.37 5.76
CA PHE A 127 12.85 7.96 6.24
C PHE A 127 13.47 6.88 5.35
N TRP A 128 14.80 6.89 5.28
CA TRP A 128 15.59 5.85 4.63
C TRP A 128 16.01 4.80 5.65
N ALA A 129 15.73 3.53 5.38
CA ALA A 129 16.14 2.40 6.22
C ALA A 129 16.84 1.33 5.37
N ALA A 130 17.72 0.55 6.01
CA ALA A 130 18.35 -0.58 5.34
C ALA A 130 17.28 -1.62 4.97
N LEU A 131 17.36 -2.17 3.75
CA LEU A 131 16.37 -3.13 3.26
C LEU A 131 16.22 -4.33 4.20
N LYS A 132 17.35 -4.81 4.73
CA LYS A 132 17.40 -5.89 5.72
C LYS A 132 16.63 -5.58 7.00
N GLU A 133 16.76 -4.38 7.54
CA GLU A 133 16.05 -3.96 8.76
C GLU A 133 14.55 -3.85 8.52
N VAL A 134 14.15 -3.30 7.35
CA VAL A 134 12.74 -3.25 6.95
C VAL A 134 12.17 -4.66 6.80
N PHE A 135 12.92 -5.59 6.18
CA PHE A 135 12.49 -6.99 6.06
C PHE A 135 12.35 -7.67 7.43
N GLN A 136 13.29 -7.43 8.36
CA GLN A 136 13.18 -7.91 9.74
C GLN A 136 11.95 -7.34 10.45
N ALA A 137 11.64 -6.06 10.25
CA ALA A 137 10.46 -5.41 10.81
C ALA A 137 9.16 -6.00 10.25
N MET A 138 9.14 -6.39 8.97
CA MET A 138 8.04 -7.13 8.37
C MET A 138 7.95 -8.59 8.86
N ASN A 139 9.07 -9.22 9.19
CA ASN A 139 9.11 -10.61 9.68
C ASN A 139 8.94 -10.73 11.21
N SER A 140 8.61 -9.63 11.89
CA SER A 140 8.35 -9.62 13.33
C SER A 140 7.09 -10.43 13.68
N THR A 141 7.20 -11.30 14.69
CA THR A 141 6.10 -12.09 15.24
C THR A 141 5.29 -11.34 16.31
N GLU A 142 5.71 -10.13 16.70
CA GLU A 142 5.03 -9.35 17.74
C GLU A 142 3.62 -8.92 17.28
N GLN A 143 2.57 -9.32 17.98
CA GLN A 143 1.19 -9.05 17.61
C GLN A 143 0.48 -8.29 18.73
N GLU A 144 0.57 -6.95 18.71
CA GLU A 144 0.00 -6.11 19.78
C GLU A 144 -1.51 -5.88 19.62
N TYR A 145 -1.99 -5.63 18.39
CA TYR A 145 -3.39 -5.27 18.13
C TYR A 145 -4.12 -6.29 17.24
N PHE A 146 -3.44 -6.84 16.24
CA PHE A 146 -4.01 -7.76 15.28
C PHE A 146 -3.08 -8.96 15.09
N SER A 147 -3.67 -10.15 14.95
CA SER A 147 -2.93 -11.42 14.77
C SER A 147 -2.57 -11.73 13.32
N THR A 148 -2.73 -10.75 12.43
CA THR A 148 -2.51 -10.93 11.00
C THR A 148 -1.02 -10.84 10.67
N PRO A 149 -0.50 -11.71 9.78
CA PRO A 149 0.88 -11.62 9.31
C PRO A 149 1.24 -10.25 8.73
N ARG A 150 2.50 -9.89 8.89
CA ARG A 150 3.15 -8.71 8.31
C ARG A 150 3.90 -9.06 7.03
N GLY A 151 4.39 -8.05 6.31
CA GLY A 151 4.95 -8.25 4.98
C GLY A 151 4.83 -7.03 4.09
N TYR A 152 4.71 -7.27 2.80
CA TYR A 152 4.49 -6.23 1.80
C TYR A 152 3.35 -6.60 0.87
N LEU A 153 2.74 -5.61 0.23
CA LEU A 153 1.82 -5.80 -0.87
C LEU A 153 2.39 -5.13 -2.12
N VAL A 154 2.09 -5.71 -3.28
CA VAL A 154 2.37 -5.12 -4.59
C VAL A 154 1.04 -4.90 -5.28
N ALA A 155 0.83 -3.70 -5.83
CA ALA A 155 -0.35 -3.37 -6.61
C ALA A 155 0.03 -2.71 -7.93
N TRP A 156 -0.75 -2.95 -8.97
CA TRP A 156 -0.53 -2.36 -10.29
C TRP A 156 -1.85 -2.16 -11.03
N VAL A 157 -1.84 -1.25 -11.99
CA VAL A 157 -2.97 -1.10 -12.89
C VAL A 157 -2.84 -2.19 -13.97
N PRO A 158 -3.90 -3.00 -14.20
CA PRO A 158 -3.90 -3.94 -15.32
C PRO A 158 -3.59 -3.18 -16.62
N ALA A 159 -2.86 -3.81 -17.55
CA ALA A 159 -2.78 -3.27 -18.90
C ALA A 159 -4.22 -3.12 -19.41
N ALA A 160 -4.54 -1.97 -20.01
CA ALA A 160 -5.86 -1.76 -20.60
C ALA A 160 -6.15 -2.96 -21.51
N SER A 161 -7.25 -3.69 -21.25
CA SER A 161 -7.70 -4.64 -22.24
C SER A 161 -7.95 -3.82 -23.50
N SER A 162 -7.38 -4.25 -24.62
CA SER A 162 -7.76 -3.75 -25.93
C SER A 162 -9.22 -4.16 -26.13
N ALA A 163 -10.13 -3.38 -25.55
CA ALA A 163 -11.54 -3.45 -25.88
C ALA A 163 -11.62 -3.03 -27.34
N THR A 164 -11.73 -4.01 -28.23
CA THR A 164 -12.08 -3.78 -29.63
C THR A 164 -13.35 -2.95 -29.61
N VAL A 165 -13.22 -1.67 -29.96
CA VAL A 165 -14.38 -0.87 -30.35
C VAL A 165 -14.85 -1.50 -31.65
N VAL A 166 -15.82 -2.40 -31.56
CA VAL A 166 -16.58 -2.83 -32.72
C VAL A 166 -17.46 -1.64 -33.05
N VAL A 167 -17.06 -0.90 -34.08
CA VAL A 167 -17.86 0.16 -34.70
C VAL A 167 -18.96 -0.46 -35.53
#